data_AF-A0A7J6R6E9-F1
#
_entry.id   AF-A0A7J6R6E9-F1
#
_cell.length_a   1.000
_cell.length_b   1.000
_cell.length_c   1.000
_cell.angle_alpha   90.00
_cell.angle_beta   90.00
_cell.angle_gamma   90.00
#
_symmetry.space_group_name_H-M   'P 1'
#
loop_
_entity.id
_entity.type
_entity.pdbx_description
1 polymer ?
#
loop_
_entity_poly.entity_id
_entity_poly.type
_entity_poly.pdbx_seq_one_letter_code
_entity_poly.pdbx_strand_id
1 'polypeptide(L)'
;PHGDGPKPNILTVPAVVEIGKRHGKTPAQVAIRWAMQRGTIVIPKSIKPHRVVENFNVFDFELSPQQMEQIDEIGRDPRNRIRVFNPPMRPNGVPVFSESDAHFDAAELEDAEL
;
A
#
# COMPACT_ATOMS: atom_id res chain seq x y z
N PRO A 1 11.64 -1.74 -12.30
CA PRO A 1 10.77 -2.69 -13.05
C PRO A 1 10.83 -4.11 -12.52
N HIS A 2 11.97 -4.59 -11.99
CA HIS A 2 12.02 -5.73 -11.07
C HIS A 2 12.99 -5.34 -9.95
N GLY A 3 12.45 -4.93 -8.80
CA GLY A 3 13.23 -4.83 -7.57
C GLY A 3 13.03 -6.17 -6.90
N ASP A 4 14.09 -6.97 -6.82
CA ASP A 4 14.06 -8.39 -6.48
C ASP A 4 14.00 -8.60 -4.97
N GLY A 5 12.85 -8.25 -4.39
CA GLY A 5 12.47 -8.64 -3.04
C GLY A 5 10.95 -8.79 -2.96
N PRO A 6 10.42 -9.63 -2.06
CA PRO A 6 8.98 -9.72 -1.83
C PRO A 6 8.47 -8.35 -1.36
N LYS A 7 7.83 -7.61 -2.27
CA LYS A 7 7.25 -6.32 -1.94
C LYS A 7 6.07 -6.59 -1.01
N PRO A 8 5.98 -5.91 0.15
CA PRO A 8 4.79 -5.98 0.97
C PRO A 8 3.60 -5.63 0.10
N ASN A 9 2.66 -6.56 0.03
CA ASN A 9 1.46 -6.39 -0.76
C ASN A 9 0.29 -6.20 0.20
N ILE A 10 -0.21 -4.97 0.29
CA ILE A 10 -1.36 -4.65 1.14
C ILE A 10 -2.58 -5.52 0.83
N LEU A 11 -2.69 -6.03 -0.41
CA LEU A 11 -3.78 -6.88 -0.86
C LEU A 11 -3.75 -8.29 -0.27
N THR A 12 -2.62 -8.73 0.30
CA THR A 12 -2.46 -10.04 0.94
C THR A 12 -2.44 -9.96 2.46
N VAL A 13 -2.48 -8.76 3.05
CA VAL A 13 -2.48 -8.60 4.51
C VAL A 13 -3.79 -9.16 5.09
N PRO A 14 -3.74 -10.08 6.09
CA PRO A 14 -4.93 -10.74 6.62
C PRO A 14 -6.05 -9.80 7.04
N ALA A 15 -5.71 -8.69 7.70
CA ALA A 15 -6.70 -7.68 8.12
C ALA A 15 -7.47 -7.09 6.91
N VAL A 16 -6.77 -6.74 5.84
CA VAL A 16 -7.38 -6.16 4.62
C VAL A 16 -8.25 -7.20 3.91
N VAL A 17 -7.80 -8.46 3.87
CA VAL A 17 -8.56 -9.58 3.29
C VAL A 17 -9.84 -9.83 4.09
N GLU A 18 -9.77 -9.83 5.42
CA GLU A 18 -10.92 -10.04 6.29
C GLU A 18 -11.93 -8.90 6.18
N ILE A 19 -11.46 -7.64 6.16
CA ILE A 19 -12.31 -6.47 5.93
C ILE A 19 -13.02 -6.60 4.58
N GLY A 20 -12.31 -7.01 3.53
CA GLY A 20 -12.90 -7.26 2.22
C GLY A 20 -14.03 -8.29 2.28
N LYS A 21 -13.79 -9.43 2.95
CA LYS A 21 -14.82 -10.47 3.14
C LYS A 21 -16.06 -9.93 3.87
N ARG A 22 -15.88 -9.14 4.92
CA ARG A 22 -17.00 -8.56 5.71
C ARG A 22 -17.88 -7.64 4.87
N HIS A 23 -17.31 -6.93 3.92
CA HIS A 23 -18.03 -6.01 3.03
C HIS A 23 -18.45 -6.62 1.68
N GLY A 24 -18.10 -7.89 1.41
CA GLY A 24 -18.30 -8.51 0.10
C GLY A 24 -17.46 -7.85 -1.00
N LYS A 25 -16.29 -7.30 -0.64
CA LYS A 25 -15.38 -6.56 -1.51
C LYS A 25 -14.03 -7.25 -1.62
N THR A 26 -13.29 -6.92 -2.67
CA THR A 26 -11.90 -7.37 -2.82
C THR A 26 -10.95 -6.56 -1.93
N PRO A 27 -9.78 -7.11 -1.56
CA PRO A 27 -8.75 -6.34 -0.85
C PRO A 27 -8.33 -5.05 -1.60
N ALA A 28 -8.40 -5.06 -2.94
CA ALA A 28 -8.07 -3.88 -3.74
C ALA A 28 -9.10 -2.76 -3.55
N GLN A 29 -10.39 -3.10 -3.52
CA GLN A 29 -11.46 -2.14 -3.23
C GLN A 29 -11.33 -1.58 -1.81
N VAL A 30 -10.95 -2.40 -0.82
CA VAL A 30 -10.68 -1.94 0.55
C VAL A 30 -9.53 -0.93 0.58
N ALA A 31 -8.40 -1.24 -0.09
CA ALA A 31 -7.26 -0.33 -0.13
C ALA A 31 -7.60 1.01 -0.82
N ILE A 32 -8.34 0.97 -1.93
CA ILE A 32 -8.83 2.17 -2.61
C ILE A 32 -9.76 2.96 -1.67
N ARG A 33 -10.74 2.29 -1.05
CA ARG A 33 -11.71 2.93 -0.15
C ARG A 33 -11.04 3.58 1.06
N TRP A 34 -10.07 2.91 1.68
CA TRP A 34 -9.29 3.44 2.79
C TRP A 34 -8.58 4.75 2.39
N ALA A 35 -7.89 4.77 1.25
CA ALA A 35 -7.19 5.96 0.77
C ALA A 35 -8.18 7.11 0.44
N MET A 36 -9.35 6.79 -0.11
CA MET A 36 -10.38 7.78 -0.39
C MET A 36 -10.99 8.37 0.88
N GLN A 37 -11.32 7.55 1.88
CA GLN A 37 -11.92 8.01 3.15
C GLN A 37 -11.01 8.93 3.95
N ARG A 38 -9.68 8.75 3.86
CA ARG A 38 -8.70 9.67 4.46
C ARG A 38 -8.45 10.94 3.63
N GLY A 39 -9.24 11.18 2.59
CA GLY A 39 -9.12 12.37 1.73
C GLY A 39 -8.02 12.31 0.68
N THR A 40 -7.47 11.13 0.37
CA THR A 40 -6.45 10.97 -0.67
C THR A 40 -7.10 10.60 -2.02
N ILE A 41 -6.71 11.31 -3.08
CA ILE A 41 -7.13 10.98 -4.45
C ILE A 41 -6.39 9.71 -4.91
N VAL A 42 -7.12 8.73 -5.44
CA VAL A 42 -6.58 7.43 -5.87
C VAL A 42 -6.76 7.26 -7.37
N ILE A 43 -5.69 6.85 -8.07
CA ILE A 43 -5.69 6.63 -9.53
C ILE A 43 -5.25 5.18 -9.81
N PRO A 44 -6.14 4.18 -9.64
CA PRO A 44 -5.77 2.79 -9.82
C PRO A 44 -5.59 2.45 -11.30
N LYS A 45 -4.41 1.98 -11.69
CA LYS A 45 -4.12 1.57 -13.07
C LYS A 45 -4.67 0.16 -13.34
N SER A 46 -5.43 0.00 -14.43
CA SER A 46 -5.77 -1.31 -14.98
C SER A 46 -5.99 -1.24 -16.49
N ILE A 47 -5.62 -2.31 -17.20
CA ILE A 47 -5.98 -2.53 -18.62
C ILE A 47 -7.08 -3.59 -18.77
N LYS A 48 -7.45 -4.28 -17.68
CA LYS A 48 -8.46 -5.35 -17.68
C LYS A 48 -9.83 -4.73 -17.40
N PRO A 49 -10.83 -4.86 -18.30
CA PRO A 49 -12.12 -4.19 -18.15
C PRO A 49 -12.83 -4.50 -16.81
N HIS A 50 -12.89 -5.78 -16.41
CA HIS A 50 -13.51 -6.17 -15.15
C HIS A 50 -12.84 -5.53 -13.91
N ARG A 51 -11.51 -5.34 -13.93
CA ARG A 51 -10.78 -4.66 -12.86
C ARG A 51 -11.03 -3.17 -12.85
N VAL A 52 -11.25 -2.54 -14.00
CA VAL A 52 -11.64 -1.13 -14.05
C VAL A 52 -12.97 -0.97 -13.34
N VAL A 53 -13.97 -1.77 -13.70
CA VAL A 53 -15.30 -1.75 -13.05
C VAL A 53 -15.19 -2.04 -11.55
N GLU A 54 -14.43 -3.07 -11.16
CA GLU A 54 -14.19 -3.42 -9.75
C GLU A 54 -13.57 -2.26 -8.96
N ASN A 55 -12.52 -1.62 -9.49
CA ASN A 55 -11.84 -0.49 -8.86
C ASN A 55 -12.73 0.74 -8.70
N PHE A 56 -13.72 0.94 -9.59
CA PHE A 56 -14.71 2.01 -9.48
C PHE A 56 -15.82 1.69 -8.49
N ASN A 57 -16.11 0.42 -8.21
CA ASN A 57 -17.18 0.02 -7.30
C ASN A 57 -16.75 0.09 -5.81
N VAL A 58 -16.36 1.28 -5.37
CA VAL A 58 -15.85 1.59 -4.03
C VAL A 58 -16.63 2.69 -3.31
N PHE A 59 -17.72 3.16 -3.92
CA PHE A 59 -18.55 4.24 -3.36
C PHE A 59 -19.77 3.72 -2.59
N ASP A 60 -20.08 2.43 -2.73
CA ASP A 60 -21.27 1.76 -2.19
C ASP A 60 -21.05 1.13 -0.81
N PHE A 61 -19.87 1.32 -0.21
CA PHE A 61 -19.56 0.87 1.15
C PHE A 61 -18.64 1.85 1.87
N GLU A 62 -18.54 1.70 3.19
CA GLU A 62 -17.68 2.52 4.04
C GLU A 62 -16.97 1.65 5.08
N LEU A 63 -15.70 1.96 5.33
CA LEU A 63 -14.91 1.37 6.40
C LEU A 63 -15.24 2.04 7.73
N SER A 64 -15.51 1.24 8.76
CA SER A 64 -15.73 1.76 10.10
C SER A 64 -14.46 2.40 10.67
N PRO A 65 -14.55 3.26 11.71
CA PRO A 65 -13.37 3.83 12.35
C PRO A 65 -12.37 2.77 12.83
N GLN A 66 -12.86 1.63 13.32
CA GLN A 66 -12.01 0.52 13.74
C GLN A 66 -11.30 -0.14 12.56
N GLN A 67 -11.97 -0.31 11.43
CA GLN A 67 -11.35 -0.87 10.21
C GLN A 67 -10.32 0.08 9.61
N MET A 68 -10.59 1.39 9.66
CA MET A 68 -9.63 2.42 9.26
C MET A 68 -8.37 2.34 10.12
N GLU A 69 -8.52 2.28 11.45
CA GLU A 69 -7.42 2.18 12.40
C GLU A 69 -6.60 0.89 12.20
N GLN A 70 -7.26 -0.24 11.98
CA GLN A 70 -6.58 -1.52 11.68
C GLN A 70 -5.68 -1.43 10.44
N ILE A 71 -6.09 -0.69 9.41
CA ILE A 71 -5.28 -0.50 8.20
C ILE A 71 -4.15 0.51 8.46
N ASP A 72 -4.41 1.56 9.25
CA ASP A 72 -3.41 2.56 9.62
C ASP A 72 -2.27 1.95 10.46
N GLU A 73 -2.56 1.03 11.37
CA GLU A 73 -1.58 0.30 12.18
C GLU A 73 -0.55 -0.46 11.33
N ILE A 74 -0.98 -1.03 10.20
CA ILE A 74 -0.06 -1.71 9.26
C ILE A 74 1.02 -0.75 8.77
N GLY A 75 0.64 0.49 8.46
CA GLY A 75 1.56 1.52 7.94
C GLY A 75 2.45 2.18 9.01
N ARG A 76 2.16 1.98 10.30
CA ARG A 76 2.98 2.51 11.40
C ARG A 76 4.23 1.67 11.65
N ASP A 77 4.20 0.38 11.32
CA ASP A 77 5.37 -0.48 11.37
C ASP A 77 6.40 -0.05 10.32
N PRO A 78 7.62 0.38 10.71
CA PRO A 78 8.66 0.80 9.77
C PRO A 78 8.99 -0.24 8.70
N ARG A 79 8.85 -1.53 9.00
CA ARG A 79 9.11 -2.65 8.08
C ARG A 79 8.12 -2.68 6.91
N ASN A 80 6.94 -2.12 7.10
CA ASN A 80 5.90 -2.04 6.06
C ASN A 80 5.98 -0.74 5.24
N ARG A 81 6.81 0.23 5.64
CA ARG A 81 6.96 1.52 4.96
C ARG A 81 7.90 1.38 3.77
N ILE A 82 7.42 0.72 2.70
CA ILE A 82 8.21 0.48 1.49
C ILE A 82 7.72 1.35 0.34
N ARG A 83 8.66 2.09 -0.28
CA ARG A 83 8.43 2.81 -1.53
C ARG A 83 8.58 1.85 -2.71
N VAL A 84 7.45 1.36 -3.23
CA VAL A 84 7.42 0.44 -4.38
C VAL A 84 8.10 1.01 -5.62
N PHE A 85 8.08 2.33 -5.78
CA PHE A 85 8.82 3.10 -6.78
C PHE A 85 9.73 4.10 -6.07
N ASN A 86 11.04 3.81 -6.04
CA ASN A 86 12.06 4.60 -5.34
C ASN A 86 13.28 4.84 -6.25
N PRO A 87 13.17 5.67 -7.30
CA PRO A 87 14.32 6.03 -8.11
C PRO A 87 15.35 6.80 -7.26
N PRO A 88 16.66 6.47 -7.31
CA PRO A 88 17.67 7.15 -6.50
C PRO A 88 17.90 8.59 -6.97
N MET A 89 17.86 8.81 -8.29
CA MET A 89 18.16 10.08 -8.93
C MET A 89 17.03 10.51 -9.86
N ARG A 90 16.75 11.81 -9.87
CA ARG A 90 15.90 12.45 -10.89
C ARG A 90 16.66 12.51 -12.21
N PRO A 91 15.98 12.66 -13.35
CA PRO A 91 16.64 12.80 -14.65
C PRO A 91 17.64 13.96 -14.75
N ASN A 92 17.52 14.97 -13.88
CA ASN A 92 18.43 16.11 -13.79
C ASN A 92 19.59 15.90 -12.80
N GLY A 93 19.83 14.68 -12.32
CA GLY A 93 20.94 14.34 -11.41
C GLY A 93 20.74 14.73 -9.95
N VAL A 94 19.56 15.26 -9.58
CA VAL A 94 19.23 15.58 -8.18
C VAL A 94 18.67 14.33 -7.50
N PRO A 95 19.12 13.99 -6.27
CA PRO A 95 18.52 12.91 -5.50
C PRO A 95 17.00 13.10 -5.37
N VAL A 96 16.24 12.04 -5.62
CA VAL A 96 14.76 12.12 -5.54
C VAL A 96 14.32 12.32 -4.09
N PHE A 97 15.02 11.63 -3.20
CA PHE A 97 14.85 11.57 -1.76
C PHE A 97 16.20 11.86 -1.10
N SER A 98 16.23 12.53 0.05
CA SER A 98 17.47 12.73 0.81
C SER A 98 17.91 11.44 1.51
N GLU A 99 19.14 11.39 2.05
CA GLU A 99 19.58 10.26 2.89
C GLU A 99 18.71 10.08 4.14
N SER A 100 18.15 11.17 4.69
CA SER A 100 17.18 11.10 5.79
C SER A 100 15.81 10.55 5.36
N ASP A 101 15.51 10.56 4.06
CA ASP A 101 14.31 10.00 3.48
C ASP A 101 14.50 8.54 3.05
N ALA A 102 15.74 8.03 2.97
CA ALA A 102 16.02 6.65 2.60
C ALA A 102 15.49 5.71 3.69
N HIS A 103 14.63 4.76 3.30
CA HIS A 103 14.15 3.77 4.24
C HIS A 103 15.25 2.76 4.56
N PHE A 104 15.37 2.47 5.86
CA PHE A 104 15.97 1.31 6.52
C PHE A 104 16.59 0.30 5.55
N ASP A 105 17.91 0.19 5.67
CA ASP A 105 18.74 -0.67 4.84
C ASP A 105 18.29 -2.13 5.02
N ALA A 106 18.24 -2.89 3.93
CA ALA A 106 17.94 -4.31 4.01
C ALA A 106 18.98 -5.07 4.86
N ALA A 107 20.16 -4.48 5.08
CA ALA A 107 21.20 -4.96 5.97
C ALA A 107 20.76 -5.02 7.45
N GLU A 108 19.85 -4.14 7.92
CA GLU A 108 19.39 -4.17 9.32
C GLU A 108 18.40 -5.32 9.62
N LEU A 109 17.98 -6.08 8.60
CA LEU A 109 17.17 -7.29 8.76
C LEU A 109 18.00 -8.54 9.04
N GLU A 110 19.30 -8.55 8.72
CA GLU A 110 20.18 -9.70 9.03
C GLU A 110 20.56 -9.76 10.52
N ASP A 111 20.47 -8.64 11.24
CA ASP A 111 20.85 -8.55 12.67
C ASP A 111 19.70 -8.85 13.65
N ALA A 112 18.47 -9.10 13.15
CA ALA A 112 17.27 -9.30 13.99
C ALA A 112 16.88 -10.78 14.21
N GLU A 113 17.70 -11.75 13.76
CA GLU A 113 17.52 -13.18 14.03
C GLU A 113 18.44 -13.73 15.14
N LEU A 114 18.55 -13.02 16.27
CA LEU A 114 19.14 -13.55 17.52
C LEU A 114 18.20 -13.38 18.72
#